data_AF-A0A5N7MWY8-F1
#
_entry.id   AF-A0A5N7MWY8-F1
#
_cell.length_a   1.000
_cell.length_b   1.000
_cell.length_c   1.000
_cell.angle_alpha   90.00
_cell.angle_beta   90.00
_cell.angle_gamma   90.00
#
_symmetry.space_group_name_H-M   'P 1'
#
loop_
_entity.id
_entity.type
_entity.pdbx_description
1 polymer ?
#
loop_
_entity_poly.entity_id
_entity_poly.type
_entity_poly.pdbx_seq_one_letter_code
_entity_poly.pdbx_strand_id
1 'polypeptide(L)'
;MIWARRIIDPAEWNEVQDQFENLFMKLGCPSQMMLVATCGPGPITLLASLPNPYLLNALTGFEQIGDEELPAEASLLVGHNHAFEKRFTSLKWK
;
A
#
# COMPACT_ATOMS: atom_id res chain seq x y z
N MET A 1 4.36 0.89 -12.39
CA MET A 1 3.90 0.88 -10.99
C MET A 1 2.61 0.09 -10.97
N ILE A 2 2.56 -0.93 -10.13
CA ILE A 2 1.34 -1.70 -9.88
C ILE A 2 0.85 -1.39 -8.47
N TRP A 3 -0.45 -1.57 -8.27
CA TRP A 3 -1.02 -1.60 -6.95
C TRP A 3 -1.36 -3.02 -6.58
N ALA A 4 -1.31 -3.26 -5.28
CA ALA A 4 -1.54 -4.55 -4.70
C ALA A 4 -2.44 -4.34 -3.49
N ARG A 5 -3.56 -5.04 -3.39
CA ARG A 5 -4.42 -5.00 -2.20
C ARG A 5 -4.36 -6.34 -1.47
N ARG A 6 -4.41 -6.28 -0.15
CA ARG A 6 -4.64 -7.43 0.70
C ARG A 6 -5.56 -7.03 1.83
N ILE A 7 -6.63 -7.79 2.01
CA ILE A 7 -7.43 -7.71 3.23
C ILE A 7 -6.64 -8.48 4.29
N ILE A 8 -6.30 -7.81 5.39
CA ILE A 8 -5.57 -8.41 6.49
C ILE A 8 -6.38 -8.31 7.77
N ASP A 9 -6.20 -9.30 8.64
CA ASP A 9 -6.66 -9.19 10.00
C ASP A 9 -5.77 -8.20 10.78
N PRO A 10 -6.33 -7.46 11.75
CA PRO A 10 -5.55 -6.56 12.61
C PRO A 10 -4.41 -7.28 13.36
N ALA A 11 -4.50 -8.60 13.53
CA ALA A 11 -3.42 -9.43 14.09
C ALA A 11 -2.22 -9.57 13.14
N GLU A 12 -2.45 -9.65 11.82
CA GLU A 12 -1.41 -9.79 10.80
C GLU A 12 -0.77 -8.45 10.39
N TRP A 13 -1.35 -7.34 10.83
CA TRP A 13 -0.90 -5.99 10.49
C TRP A 13 0.60 -5.78 10.70
N ASN A 14 1.10 -6.14 11.88
CA ASN A 14 2.51 -5.93 12.23
C ASN A 14 3.43 -6.76 11.34
N GLU A 15 3.04 -7.99 11.01
CA GLU A 15 3.85 -8.88 10.17
C GLU A 15 3.91 -8.40 8.72
N VAL A 16 2.79 -7.91 8.18
CA VAL A 16 2.75 -7.38 6.81
C VAL A 16 3.51 -6.07 6.72
N GLN A 17 3.38 -5.21 7.74
CA GLN A 17 4.15 -3.98 7.84
C GLN A 17 5.66 -4.27 7.90
N ASP A 18 6.10 -5.19 8.77
CA ASP A 18 7.52 -5.58 8.86
C ASP A 18 8.05 -6.15 7.55
N GLN A 19 7.29 -7.04 6.89
CA GLN A 19 7.66 -7.59 5.58
C GLN A 19 7.83 -6.49 4.53
N PHE A 20 6.90 -5.53 4.50
CA PHE A 20 6.97 -4.41 3.56
C PHE A 20 8.14 -3.48 3.89
N GLU A 21 8.37 -3.15 5.16
CA GLU A 21 9.50 -2.33 5.60
C GLU A 21 10.84 -3.00 5.27
N ASN A 22 10.97 -4.31 5.52
CA ASN A 22 12.15 -5.08 5.13
C ASN A 22 12.37 -5.06 3.62
N LEU A 23 11.31 -5.17 2.81
CA LEU A 23 11.40 -5.08 1.35
C LEU A 23 11.81 -3.67 0.89
N PHE A 24 11.20 -2.66 1.50
CA PHE A 24 11.46 -1.25 1.26
C PHE A 24 12.92 -0.89 1.57
N MET A 25 13.43 -1.35 2.72
CA MET A 25 14.84 -1.18 3.10
C MET A 25 15.78 -1.95 2.17
N LYS A 26 15.47 -3.20 1.83
CA LYS A 26 16.29 -4.01 0.90
C LYS A 26 16.42 -3.38 -0.49
N LEU A 27 15.38 -2.71 -0.96
CA LEU A 27 15.36 -2.03 -2.25
C LEU A 27 15.95 -0.61 -2.21
N GLY A 28 16.35 -0.12 -1.03
CA GLY A 28 16.95 1.20 -0.87
C GLY A 28 15.93 2.34 -0.89
N CYS A 29 14.73 2.12 -0.34
CA CYS A 29 13.66 3.10 -0.22
C CYS A 29 13.25 3.72 -1.57
N PRO A 30 12.79 2.91 -2.54
CA PRO A 30 12.38 3.44 -3.84
C PRO A 30 11.18 4.38 -3.65
N SER A 31 11.27 5.58 -4.25
CA SER A 31 10.23 6.63 -4.15
C SER A 31 8.85 6.23 -4.68
N GLN A 32 8.74 5.05 -5.27
CA GLN A 32 7.56 4.47 -5.90
C GLN A 32 6.89 3.39 -5.05
N MET A 33 7.49 3.01 -3.90
CA MET A 33 6.90 2.08 -2.95
C MET A 33 6.19 2.80 -1.82
N MET A 34 4.96 2.39 -1.56
CA MET A 34 4.13 2.90 -0.49
C MET A 34 3.22 1.80 0.03
N LEU A 35 2.94 1.82 1.32
CA LEU A 35 1.93 1.00 1.97
C LEU A 35 0.90 1.95 2.58
N VAL A 36 -0.35 1.76 2.22
CA VAL A 36 -1.49 2.52 2.74
C VAL A 36 -2.54 1.55 3.28
N ALA A 37 -3.33 1.97 4.25
CA ALA A 37 -4.46 1.21 4.76
C ALA A 37 -5.78 1.93 4.50
N THR A 38 -6.83 1.20 4.17
CA THR A 38 -8.19 1.75 4.15
C THR A 38 -8.61 2.20 5.55
N CYS A 39 -9.21 3.38 5.65
CA CYS A 39 -9.87 3.83 6.88
C CYS A 39 -11.37 3.52 6.78
N GLY A 40 -11.91 2.66 7.66
CA GLY A 40 -13.33 2.33 7.66
C GLY A 40 -13.72 1.27 8.69
N PRO A 41 -15.02 1.09 8.97
CA PRO A 41 -15.53 0.10 9.94
C PRO A 41 -15.48 -1.36 9.44
N GLY A 42 -14.90 -1.60 8.26
CA GLY A 42 -14.76 -2.91 7.64
C GLY A 42 -13.42 -3.58 7.94
N PRO A 43 -13.13 -4.73 7.31
CA PRO A 43 -11.85 -5.39 7.44
C PRO A 43 -10.73 -4.50 6.88
N ILE A 44 -9.59 -4.48 7.57
CA ILE A 44 -8.48 -3.60 7.24
C ILE A 44 -7.87 -4.05 5.91
N THR A 45 -7.93 -3.19 4.90
CA THR A 45 -7.32 -3.47 3.61
C THR A 45 -6.03 -2.70 3.49
N LEU A 46 -4.93 -3.41 3.34
CA LEU A 46 -3.63 -2.85 3.00
C LEU A 46 -3.49 -2.77 1.50
N LEU A 47 -3.04 -1.62 1.00
CA LEU A 47 -2.68 -1.41 -0.37
C LEU A 47 -1.21 -1.04 -0.47
N ALA A 48 -0.46 -1.83 -1.22
CA ALA A 48 0.95 -1.64 -1.49
C ALA A 48 1.13 -1.14 -2.94
N SER A 49 1.81 -0.02 -3.12
CA SER A 49 2.34 0.39 -4.42
C SER A 49 3.72 -0.24 -4.60
N LEU A 50 3.93 -0.86 -5.75
CA LEU A 50 5.20 -1.49 -6.10
C LEU A 50 5.67 -0.99 -7.47
N PRO A 51 6.97 -0.72 -7.66
CA PRO A 51 7.51 -0.38 -8.97
C PRO A 51 7.41 -1.56 -9.93
N ASN A 52 7.43 -2.80 -9.42
CA ASN A 52 7.50 -4.02 -10.22
C ASN A 52 6.54 -5.11 -9.70
N PRO A 53 5.73 -5.76 -10.56
CA PRO A 53 4.87 -6.88 -10.18
C PRO A 53 5.60 -8.09 -9.60
N TYR A 54 6.88 -8.31 -9.91
CA TYR A 54 7.64 -9.42 -9.30
C TYR A 54 7.78 -9.27 -7.78
N LEU A 55 7.70 -8.05 -7.24
CA LEU A 55 7.72 -7.80 -5.79
C LEU A 55 6.43 -8.22 -5.10
N LEU A 56 5.32 -8.31 -5.85
CA LEU A 56 4.05 -8.84 -5.34
C LEU A 56 4.23 -10.28 -4.87
N ASN A 57 5.03 -11.07 -5.59
CA ASN A 57 5.27 -12.47 -5.24
C ASN A 57 6.02 -12.63 -3.90
N ALA A 58 6.70 -11.59 -3.44
CA ALA A 58 7.31 -11.56 -2.11
C ALA A 58 6.30 -11.20 -1.00
N LEU A 59 5.16 -10.61 -1.36
CA LEU A 59 4.07 -10.27 -0.46
C LEU A 59 2.95 -11.29 -0.60
N THR A 60 2.99 -12.34 0.22
CA THR A 60 1.97 -13.39 0.18
C THR A 60 0.57 -12.81 0.45
N GLY A 61 -0.42 -13.23 -0.33
CA GLY A 61 -1.83 -12.82 -0.17
C GLY A 61 -2.19 -11.45 -0.74
N PHE A 62 -1.24 -10.72 -1.34
CA PHE A 62 -1.56 -9.49 -2.07
C PHE A 62 -2.02 -9.82 -3.48
N GLU A 63 -3.16 -9.23 -3.87
CA GLU A 63 -3.69 -9.28 -5.22
C GLU A 63 -3.35 -8.01 -5.97
N GLN A 64 -2.85 -8.13 -7.20
CA GLN A 64 -2.63 -6.98 -8.05
C GLN A 64 -3.97 -6.33 -8.41
N ILE A 65 -4.06 -5.02 -8.23
CA ILE A 65 -5.23 -4.21 -8.59
C ILE A 65 -4.85 -3.04 -9.50
N GLY A 66 -5.85 -2.56 -10.23
CA GLY A 66 -5.77 -1.30 -10.98
C GLY A 66 -5.87 -0.08 -10.06
N ASP A 67 -5.50 1.09 -10.57
CA ASP A 67 -5.66 2.35 -9.84
C ASP A 67 -7.13 2.74 -9.63
N GLU A 68 -8.04 2.20 -10.44
CA GLU A 68 -9.50 2.34 -10.32
C GLU A 68 -10.09 1.70 -9.05
N GLU A 69 -9.41 0.70 -8.48
CA GLU A 69 -9.84 -0.03 -7.28
C GLU A 69 -9.29 0.58 -5.98
N LEU A 70 -8.56 1.69 -6.08
CA LEU A 70 -8.01 2.37 -4.92
C LEU A 70 -9.11 3.06 -4.11
N PRO A 71 -9.09 2.94 -2.77
CA PRO A 71 -10.04 3.65 -1.93
C PRO A 71 -9.83 5.16 -2.02
N ALA A 72 -10.92 5.92 -1.93
CA ALA A 72 -10.87 7.38 -1.87
C ALA A 72 -10.20 7.89 -0.58
N GLU A 73 -10.28 7.11 0.51
CA GLU A 73 -9.69 7.42 1.81
C GLU A 73 -8.74 6.30 2.25
N ALA A 74 -7.47 6.65 2.41
CA ALA A 74 -6.45 5.75 2.94
C ALA A 74 -5.52 6.49 3.90
N SER A 75 -4.94 5.75 4.85
CA SER A 75 -3.88 6.23 5.73
C SER A 75 -2.54 5.71 5.25
N LEU A 76 -1.58 6.62 5.00
CA LEU A 76 -0.22 6.24 4.66
C LEU A 76 0.48 5.62 5.88
N LEU A 77 1.06 4.44 5.68
CA LEU A 77 1.83 3.73 6.70
C LEU A 77 3.32 3.82 6.44
N VAL A 78 3.74 3.40 5.24
CA VAL A 78 5.15 3.31 4.84
C VAL A 78 5.32 3.91 3.46
N GLY A 79 6.42 4.60 3.21
CA GLY A 79 6.74 5.17 1.90
C GLY A 79 6.78 6.70 1.89
N HIS A 80 6.61 7.29 0.71
CA HIS A 80 6.82 8.72 0.53
C HIS A 80 5.51 9.50 0.54
N ASN A 81 5.37 10.42 1.50
CA ASN A 81 4.25 11.38 1.58
C ASN A 81 4.01 12.11 0.24
N HIS A 82 5.06 12.49 -0.49
CA HIS A 82 4.91 13.19 -1.76
C HIS A 82 4.21 12.36 -2.85
N ALA A 83 4.49 11.05 -2.90
CA ALA A 83 3.85 10.13 -3.85
C ALA A 83 2.41 9.81 -3.42
N PHE A 84 2.18 9.72 -2.11
CA PHE A 84 0.86 9.60 -1.51
C PHE A 84 -0.03 10.79 -1.83
N GLU A 85 0.43 12.01 -1.55
CA GLU A 85 -0.32 13.23 -1.81
C GLU A 85 -0.60 13.39 -3.31
N LYS A 86 0.35 13.10 -4.20
CA LYS A 86 0.08 13.15 -5.64
C LYS A 86 -1.06 12.24 -6.11
N ARG A 87 -1.39 11.18 -5.37
CA ARG A 87 -2.45 10.23 -5.76
C ARG A 87 -3.72 10.37 -4.94
N PHE A 88 -3.61 10.49 -3.62
CA PHE A 88 -4.75 10.60 -2.70
C PHE A 88 -5.21 12.06 -2.51
N THR A 89 -4.36 13.07 -2.70
CA THR A 89 -4.76 14.50 -2.61
C THR A 89 -5.52 14.99 -3.85
N SER A 90 -5.73 14.14 -4.88
CA SER A 90 -6.61 14.49 -6.01
C SER A 90 -8.11 14.37 -5.73
N LEU A 91 -8.51 14.02 -4.50
CA LEU A 91 -9.87 14.23 -4.00
C LEU A 91 -9.88 15.33 -2.92
N LYS A 92 -9.47 16.54 -3.32
CA LYS A 92 -9.92 17.74 -2.60
C LYS A 92 -11.44 17.83 -2.75
N TRP A 93 -12.17 17.39 -1.72
CA TRP A 93 -13.55 17.80 -1.51
C TRP A 93 -13.59 19.32 -1.35
N LYS A 94 -14.28 19.94 -2.31
CA LYS A 94 -15.04 21.21 -2.28
C LYS A 94 -14.32 22.50 -1.89
#